data_AF-A0A7S1DVA0-F1
#
_entry.id   AF-A0A7S1DVA0-F1
#
_cell.length_a   1.000
_cell.length_b   1.000
_cell.length_c   1.000
_cell.angle_alpha   90.00
_cell.angle_beta   90.00
_cell.angle_gamma   90.00
#
_symmetry.space_group_name_H-M   'P 1'
#
loop_
_entity.id
_entity.type
_entity.pdbx_description
1 polymer ?
#
loop_
_entity_poly.entity_id
_entity_poly.type
_entity_poly.pdbx_seq_one_letter_code
_entity_poly.pdbx_strand_id
1 'polypeptide(L)'
;GTIVRVDETERLDNLLSRQRPSLPFSFIQRLVRNKKVKVLGPEGEWIKLVNPGRKLQGGATLHVQSKTFEESKHEAPVAETSHLLLSNREKRDLVDSVLLEHPDVIIINKPSGLAVQGGSKMGRHLDR
;
A
#
# COMPACT_ATOMS: atom_id res chain seq x y z
N GLY A 1 -2.60 -20.45 -14.74
CA GLY A 1 -2.32 -19.79 -13.45
C GLY A 1 -0.83 -19.76 -13.27
N THR A 2 -0.29 -18.82 -12.49
CA THR A 2 1.13 -18.89 -12.11
C THR A 2 1.25 -19.81 -10.90
N ILE A 3 2.11 -20.82 -11.02
CA ILE A 3 2.45 -21.77 -9.96
C ILE A 3 3.86 -21.42 -9.48
N VAL A 4 4.02 -21.10 -8.19
CA VAL A 4 5.33 -20.84 -7.59
C VAL A 4 5.57 -21.86 -6.50
N ARG A 5 6.72 -22.55 -6.55
CA ARG A 5 7.14 -23.48 -5.50
C ARG A 5 7.93 -22.73 -4.43
N VAL A 6 7.70 -23.10 -3.18
CA VAL A 6 8.42 -22.59 -2.02
C VAL A 6 9.55 -23.57 -1.73
N ASP A 7 10.80 -23.15 -1.92
CA ASP A 7 11.96 -24.03 -1.72
C ASP A 7 12.36 -24.06 -0.23
N GLU A 8 12.36 -22.90 0.42
CA GLU A 8 12.70 -22.73 1.84
C GLU A 8 11.57 -22.04 2.61
N THR A 9 11.62 -22.05 3.95
CA THR A 9 10.59 -21.40 4.76
C THR A 9 10.63 -19.88 4.57
N GLU A 10 9.75 -19.35 3.71
CA GLU A 10 9.68 -17.93 3.34
C GLU A 10 8.30 -17.34 3.66
N ARG A 11 8.23 -16.04 3.91
CA ARG A 11 6.95 -15.35 4.03
C ARG A 11 6.25 -15.21 2.67
N LEU A 12 4.94 -15.38 2.67
CA LEU A 12 4.12 -15.29 1.46
C LEU A 12 4.24 -13.93 0.74
N ASP A 13 4.25 -12.82 1.49
CA ASP A 13 4.41 -11.48 0.95
C ASP A 13 5.78 -11.29 0.27
N ASN A 14 6.87 -11.73 0.91
CA ASN A 14 8.21 -11.71 0.33
C ASN A 14 8.32 -12.57 -0.93
N LEU A 15 7.79 -13.79 -0.91
CA LEU A 15 7.76 -14.68 -2.07
C LEU A 15 7.06 -14.02 -3.27
N LEU A 16 5.89 -13.40 -3.03
CA LEU A 16 5.14 -12.70 -4.07
C LEU A 16 5.89 -11.47 -4.60
N SER A 17 6.53 -10.70 -3.72
CA SER A 17 7.35 -9.55 -4.12
C SER A 17 8.56 -9.96 -4.97
N ARG A 18 9.24 -11.06 -4.59
CA ARG A 18 10.38 -11.60 -5.34
C ARG A 18 9.98 -12.11 -6.72
N GLN A 19 8.85 -12.81 -6.81
CA GLN A 19 8.33 -13.34 -8.07
C GLN A 19 7.74 -12.26 -8.98
N ARG A 20 7.26 -11.16 -8.40
CA ARG A 20 6.64 -10.05 -9.13
C ARG A 20 7.16 -8.71 -8.61
N PRO A 21 8.41 -8.33 -8.95
CA PRO A 21 9.00 -7.07 -8.51
C PRO A 21 8.25 -5.82 -8.99
N SER A 22 7.49 -5.94 -10.09
CA SER A 22 6.69 -4.86 -10.65
C SER A 22 5.42 -4.54 -9.86
N LEU A 23 5.04 -5.35 -8.87
CA LEU A 23 3.81 -5.14 -8.09
C LEU A 23 4.11 -4.38 -6.80
N PRO A 24 3.34 -3.33 -6.47
CA PRO A 24 3.49 -2.65 -5.19
C PRO A 24 3.10 -3.56 -4.02
N PHE A 25 3.81 -3.42 -2.90
CA PHE A 25 3.61 -4.25 -1.72
C PHE A 25 2.17 -4.18 -1.16
N SER A 26 1.55 -2.99 -1.22
CA SER A 26 0.15 -2.76 -0.83
C SER A 26 -0.83 -3.60 -1.66
N PHE A 27 -0.55 -3.77 -2.96
CA PHE A 27 -1.36 -4.62 -3.85
C PHE A 27 -1.23 -6.09 -3.44
N ILE A 28 -0.01 -6.57 -3.19
CA ILE A 28 0.26 -7.94 -2.72
C ILE A 28 -0.52 -8.23 -1.42
N GLN A 29 -0.45 -7.34 -0.43
CA GLN A 29 -1.18 -7.49 0.82
C GLN A 29 -2.69 -7.60 0.59
N ARG A 30 -3.22 -6.81 -0.34
CA ARG A 30 -4.64 -6.83 -0.69
C ARG A 30 -5.05 -8.10 -1.42
N LEU A 31 -4.21 -8.64 -2.31
CA LEU A 31 -4.47 -9.92 -2.97
C LEU A 31 -4.67 -11.04 -1.96
N VAL A 32 -3.82 -11.07 -0.93
CA VAL A 32 -3.92 -12.06 0.15
C VAL A 32 -5.19 -11.83 0.97
N ARG A 33 -5.47 -10.58 1.38
CA ARG A 33 -6.67 -10.24 2.16
C ARG A 33 -7.98 -10.56 1.42
N ASN A 34 -7.99 -10.35 0.11
CA ASN A 34 -9.14 -10.64 -0.76
C ASN A 34 -9.22 -12.11 -1.20
N LYS A 35 -8.34 -12.99 -0.69
CA LYS A 35 -8.30 -14.42 -1.01
C LYS A 35 -8.15 -14.72 -2.51
N LYS A 36 -7.51 -13.82 -3.26
CA LYS A 36 -7.23 -13.98 -4.70
C LYS A 36 -6.02 -14.91 -4.96
N VAL A 37 -5.26 -15.19 -3.90
CA VAL A 37 -4.14 -16.12 -3.87
C VAL A 37 -4.58 -17.38 -3.11
N LYS A 38 -4.23 -18.56 -3.64
CA LYS A 38 -4.40 -19.83 -2.94
C LYS A 38 -3.05 -20.49 -2.73
N VAL A 39 -2.87 -21.15 -1.59
CA VAL A 39 -1.67 -21.93 -1.29
C VAL A 39 -2.06 -23.37 -1.08
N LEU A 40 -1.37 -24.26 -1.77
CA LEU A 40 -1.36 -25.69 -1.52
C LEU A 40 -0.16 -25.99 -0.61
N GLY A 41 -0.41 -26.63 0.53
CA GLY A 41 0.63 -27.07 1.44
C GLY A 41 1.46 -28.21 0.88
N PRO A 42 2.58 -28.55 1.55
CA PRO A 42 3.46 -29.63 1.12
C PRO A 42 2.77 -31.00 1.15
N GLU A 43 1.73 -31.19 1.97
CA GLU A 43 0.95 -32.43 2.07
C GLU A 43 -0.28 -32.43 1.14
N GLY A 44 -0.45 -31.40 0.30
CA GLY A 44 -1.55 -31.30 -0.66
C GLY A 44 -2.83 -30.68 -0.11
N GLU A 45 -2.79 -30.07 1.07
CA GLU A 45 -3.91 -29.40 1.72
C GLU A 45 -4.01 -27.92 1.29
N TRP A 46 -5.23 -27.40 1.11
CA TRP A 46 -5.41 -25.97 0.83
C TRP A 46 -5.25 -25.15 2.11
N ILE A 47 -4.23 -24.29 2.15
CA ILE A 47 -3.95 -23.44 3.29
C ILE A 47 -4.82 -22.18 3.22
N LYS A 48 -5.64 -21.98 4.27
CA LYS A 48 -6.39 -20.73 4.45
C LYS A 48 -5.43 -19.58 4.79
N LEU A 49 -5.37 -18.60 3.89
CA LEU A 49 -4.58 -17.39 4.10
C LEU A 49 -5.32 -16.42 5.01
N VAL A 50 -4.75 -16.15 6.18
CA VAL A 50 -5.30 -15.24 7.19
C VAL A 50 -4.53 -13.92 7.25
N ASN A 51 -3.21 -13.94 6.99
CA ASN A 51 -2.40 -12.74 6.91
C ASN A 51 -1.34 -12.85 5.78
N PRO A 52 -0.91 -11.72 5.18
CA PRO A 52 0.11 -11.68 4.13
C PRO A 52 1.50 -12.14 4.58
N GLY A 53 1.84 -11.90 5.84
CA GLY A 53 3.10 -12.30 6.46
C GLY A 53 3.17 -13.75 6.92
N ARG A 54 2.24 -14.61 6.52
CA ARG A 54 2.26 -16.02 6.85
C ARG A 54 3.52 -16.65 6.27
N LYS A 55 4.31 -17.32 7.12
CA LYS A 55 5.42 -18.17 6.68
C LYS A 55 4.87 -19.43 6.01
N LEU A 56 5.33 -19.69 4.80
CA LEU A 56 5.06 -20.90 4.05
C LEU A 56 6.21 -21.88 4.32
N GLN A 57 5.90 -23.14 4.53
CA GLN A 57 6.92 -24.18 4.64
C GLN A 57 7.46 -24.54 3.25
N GLY A 58 8.70 -25.01 3.20
CA GLY A 58 9.28 -25.59 1.99
C GLY A 58 8.42 -26.73 1.45
N GLY A 59 8.30 -26.83 0.12
CA GLY A 59 7.42 -27.76 -0.58
C GLY A 59 6.00 -27.24 -0.84
N ALA A 60 5.59 -26.12 -0.24
CA ALA A 60 4.31 -25.50 -0.54
C ALA A 60 4.28 -24.94 -1.98
N THR A 61 3.08 -24.90 -2.56
CA THR A 61 2.85 -24.40 -3.90
C THR A 61 1.83 -23.27 -3.89
N LEU A 62 2.24 -22.11 -4.39
CA LEU A 62 1.40 -20.95 -4.56
C LEU A 62 0.67 -21.01 -5.89
N HIS A 63 -0.66 -20.89 -5.87
CA HIS A 63 -1.48 -20.81 -7.07
C HIS A 63 -2.14 -19.43 -7.15
N VAL A 64 -1.75 -18.65 -8.16
CA VAL A 64 -2.34 -17.33 -8.43
C VAL A 64 -3.02 -17.33 -9.80
N GLN A 65 -4.26 -16.84 -9.84
CA GLN A 65 -4.98 -16.71 -11.10
C GLN A 65 -4.35 -15.60 -11.95
N SER A 66 -4.15 -15.85 -13.25
CA SER A 66 -3.45 -14.89 -14.13
C SER A 66 -4.15 -13.53 -14.19
N LYS A 67 -5.49 -13.54 -14.18
CA LYS A 67 -6.34 -12.33 -14.20
C LYS A 67 -6.15 -11.45 -12.97
N THR A 68 -5.73 -12.02 -11.84
CA THR A 68 -5.51 -11.30 -10.58
C THR A 68 -4.39 -10.27 -10.69
N PHE A 69 -3.39 -10.51 -11.55
CA PHE A 69 -2.29 -9.57 -11.75
C PHE A 69 -2.54 -8.56 -12.87
N GLU A 70 -3.60 -8.72 -13.67
CA GLU A 70 -3.99 -7.69 -14.64
C GLU A 70 -4.73 -6.53 -13.97
N GLU A 71 -5.36 -6.79 -12.82
CA GLU A 71 -5.97 -5.79 -11.94
C GLU A 71 -4.93 -4.74 -11.48
N SER A 72 -3.65 -5.12 -11.34
CA SER A 72 -2.58 -4.17 -10.94
C SER A 72 -2.16 -3.21 -12.07
N LYS A 73 -2.43 -3.54 -13.33
CA LYS A 73 -2.15 -2.64 -14.46
C LYS A 73 -3.23 -1.56 -14.61
N HIS A 74 -4.44 -1.84 -14.10
CA HIS A 74 -5.59 -0.94 -14.15
C HIS A 74 -5.70 -0.06 -12.90
N GLU A 75 -4.98 -0.41 -11.84
CA GLU A 75 -4.68 0.55 -10.80
C GLU A 75 -3.61 1.48 -11.31
N ALA A 76 -4.10 2.65 -11.76
CA ALA A 76 -3.29 3.84 -11.87
C ALA A 76 -2.26 3.87 -10.73
N PRO A 77 -1.01 4.30 -11.00
CA PRO A 77 -0.08 4.62 -9.91
C PRO A 77 -0.89 5.41 -8.88
N VAL A 78 -0.79 5.05 -7.58
CA VAL A 78 -1.35 5.85 -6.47
C VAL A 78 -1.22 7.26 -6.94
N ALA A 79 -2.36 7.88 -7.30
CA ALA A 79 -2.34 9.03 -8.18
C ALA A 79 -1.20 9.89 -7.67
N GLU A 80 -0.21 10.21 -8.52
CA GLU A 80 0.52 11.45 -8.32
C GLU A 80 -0.61 12.43 -8.13
N THR A 81 -0.93 12.69 -6.87
CA THR A 81 -2.22 13.22 -6.49
C THR A 81 -2.20 14.53 -7.19
N SER A 82 -3.00 14.64 -8.25
CA SER A 82 -3.10 15.80 -9.11
C SER A 82 -2.94 16.97 -8.20
N HIS A 83 -1.80 17.67 -8.27
CA HIS A 83 -1.40 18.62 -7.25
C HIS A 83 -2.60 19.51 -6.99
N LEU A 84 -3.34 19.26 -5.91
CA LEU A 84 -4.34 20.18 -5.43
C LEU A 84 -3.49 21.22 -4.72
N LEU A 85 -2.82 22.02 -5.56
CA LEU A 85 -2.09 23.19 -5.14
C LEU A 85 -3.10 23.98 -4.32
N LEU A 86 -2.78 24.19 -3.05
CA LEU A 86 -3.49 25.17 -2.23
C LEU A 86 -3.70 26.41 -3.10
N SER A 87 -4.92 26.89 -3.19
CA SER A 87 -5.23 28.10 -3.93
C SER A 87 -4.35 29.25 -3.42
N ASN A 88 -4.14 30.28 -4.23
CA ASN A 88 -3.35 31.45 -3.81
C ASN A 88 -3.91 32.09 -2.53
N ARG A 89 -5.21 31.95 -2.28
CA ARG A 89 -5.86 32.37 -1.04
C ARG A 89 -5.47 31.46 0.13
N GLU A 90 -5.59 30.15 -0.02
CA GLU A 90 -5.22 29.19 1.04
C GLU A 90 -3.73 29.26 1.40
N LYS A 91 -2.85 29.56 0.44
CA LYS A 91 -1.42 29.79 0.72
C LYS A 91 -1.21 31.03 1.59
N ARG A 92 -1.94 32.12 1.29
CA ARG A 92 -1.89 33.35 2.10
C ARG A 92 -2.45 33.09 3.50
N ASP A 93 -3.62 32.46 3.58
CA ASP A 93 -4.25 32.11 4.85
C ASP A 93 -3.34 31.21 5.71
N LEU A 94 -2.56 30.30 5.11
CA LEU A 94 -1.59 29.48 5.81
C LEU A 94 -0.40 30.29 6.34
N VAL A 95 0.18 31.16 5.51
CA VAL A 95 1.27 32.06 5.91
C VAL A 95 0.81 33.00 7.02
N ASP A 96 -0.38 33.57 6.90
CA ASP A 96 -0.98 34.47 7.89
C ASP A 96 -1.34 33.74 9.20
N SER A 97 -1.44 32.41 9.16
CA SER A 97 -1.70 31.59 10.34
C SER A 97 -0.45 31.18 11.11
N VAL A 98 0.76 31.52 10.66
CA VAL A 98 2.00 31.23 11.39
C VAL A 98 2.06 32.11 12.65
N LEU A 99 2.11 31.47 13.81
CA LEU A 99 2.22 32.14 15.11
C LEU A 99 3.67 32.30 15.56
N LEU A 100 4.52 31.32 15.22
CA LEU A 100 5.93 31.30 15.58
C LEU A 100 6.73 30.54 14.52
N GLU A 101 7.86 31.11 14.11
CA GLU A 101 8.83 30.46 13.26
C GLU A 101 10.19 30.43 13.96
N HIS A 102 10.74 29.24 14.14
CA HIS A 102 12.06 28.97 14.70
C HIS A 102 12.80 28.02 13.74
N PRO A 103 14.15 28.02 13.69
CA PRO A 103 14.93 27.12 12.84
C PRO A 103 14.50 25.65 12.82
N ASP A 104 14.00 25.14 13.94
CA ASP A 104 13.62 23.73 14.11
C ASP A 104 12.10 23.51 14.23
N VAL A 105 11.31 24.57 14.42
CA VAL A 105 9.88 24.46 14.75
C VAL A 105 9.08 25.60 14.16
N ILE A 106 7.92 25.28 13.57
CA ILE A 106 6.91 26.26 13.17
C ILE A 106 5.61 25.95 13.91
N ILE A 107 5.02 26.97 14.54
CA ILE A 107 3.71 26.89 15.19
C ILE A 107 2.69 27.61 14.31
N ILE A 108 1.61 26.93 13.96
CA ILE A 108 0.60 27.42 13.02
C ILE A 108 -0.78 27.33 13.66
N ASN A 109 -1.56 28.42 13.61
CA ASN A 109 -2.99 28.43 13.93
C ASN A 109 -3.81 27.90 12.75
N LYS A 110 -3.74 26.59 12.58
CA LYS A 110 -4.35 25.88 11.46
C LYS A 110 -5.81 26.30 11.18
N PRO A 111 -6.14 26.69 9.92
CA PRO A 111 -7.52 27.00 9.55
C PRO A 111 -8.41 25.75 9.53
N SER A 112 -9.67 25.91 9.93
CA SER A 112 -10.66 24.83 9.94
C SER A 112 -10.88 24.24 8.55
N GLY A 113 -10.95 22.92 8.43
CA GLY A 113 -11.21 22.22 7.17
C GLY A 113 -9.96 21.82 6.38
N LEU A 114 -8.76 22.19 6.82
CA LEU A 114 -7.51 21.56 6.41
C LEU A 114 -7.27 20.36 7.36
N ALA A 115 -6.78 19.20 6.91
CA ALA A 115 -6.38 18.11 7.83
C ALA A 115 -4.94 18.29 8.32
N VAL A 116 -4.56 17.74 9.49
CA VAL A 116 -3.16 17.77 9.95
C VAL A 116 -2.31 16.79 9.14
N GLN A 117 -2.79 15.54 9.06
CA GLN A 117 -2.15 14.47 8.31
C GLN A 117 -3.08 13.92 7.21
N GLY A 118 -2.48 13.50 6.09
CA GLY A 118 -3.18 12.78 5.02
C GLY A 118 -3.71 11.40 5.44
N GLY A 119 -4.86 11.01 4.90
CA GLY A 119 -5.46 9.68 5.06
C GLY A 119 -5.96 9.14 3.72
N SER A 120 -6.42 7.88 3.67
CA SER A 120 -6.76 7.17 2.41
C SER A 120 -7.84 7.82 1.53
N LYS A 121 -8.46 8.93 1.96
CA LYS A 121 -9.40 9.76 1.18
C LYS A 121 -9.17 11.26 1.36
N MET A 122 -8.06 11.67 1.98
CA MET A 122 -7.78 13.07 2.28
C MET A 122 -6.72 13.58 1.31
N GLY A 123 -7.14 14.26 0.25
CA GLY A 123 -6.22 14.89 -0.70
C GLY A 123 -5.65 16.25 -0.24
N ARG A 124 -6.18 16.81 0.87
CA ARG A 124 -5.89 18.16 1.38
C ARG A 124 -5.49 18.12 2.86
N HIS A 125 -4.20 18.32 3.17
CA HIS A 125 -3.63 18.21 4.53
C HIS A 125 -2.32 19.02 4.68
N LEU A 126 -1.81 19.19 5.91
CA LEU A 126 -0.66 20.06 6.24
C LEU A 126 0.71 19.39 6.11
N ASP A 127 0.82 18.08 6.33
CA ASP A 127 2.08 17.33 6.22
C ASP A 127 2.48 17.04 4.76
N ARG A 128 2.06 17.89 3.82
CA ARG A 128 2.33 17.77 2.38
C ARG A 128 2.99 19.00 1.80
#